data_AF-A0A2W0AZ47-F1
#
_entry.id   AF-A0A2W0AZ47-F1
#
_cell.length_a   1.000
_cell.length_b   1.000
_cell.length_c   1.000
_cell.angle_alpha   90.00
_cell.angle_beta   90.00
_cell.angle_gamma   90.00
#
_symmetry.space_group_name_H-M   'P 1'
#
loop_
_entity.id
_entity.type
_entity.pdbx_description
1 polymer ?
#
loop_
_entity_poly.entity_id
_entity_poly.type
_entity_poly.pdbx_seq_one_letter_code
_entity_poly.pdbx_strand_id
1 'polypeptide(L)'
;LEQINVPGTGTGNILPKYASATGGEVFSEFSKQAIEKAYSAVTNVARNQYTLGYYTQGTLAENYRDIEVRVGRAGLRVTAKAGYYPLPPGRQ
;
A
#
# COMPACT_ATOMS: atom_id res chain seq x y z
N LEU A 1 11.99 2.54 21.11
CA LEU A 1 11.57 1.91 19.84
C LEU A 1 11.39 0.44 20.13
N GLU A 2 10.16 0.02 20.43
CA GLU A 2 9.90 -1.37 20.81
C GLU A 2 10.04 -2.29 19.60
N GLN A 3 10.95 -3.24 19.72
CA GLN A 3 11.21 -4.29 18.75
C GLN A 3 10.06 -5.30 18.83
N ILE A 4 9.09 -5.20 17.93
CA ILE A 4 8.02 -6.19 17.83
C ILE A 4 8.61 -7.40 17.10
N ASN A 5 8.84 -8.50 17.83
CA ASN A 5 9.39 -9.72 17.26
C ASN A 5 8.28 -10.53 16.60
N VAL A 6 8.21 -10.50 15.27
CA VAL A 6 7.26 -11.30 14.48
C VAL A 6 7.98 -12.54 13.94
N PRO A 7 7.52 -13.77 14.23
CA PRO A 7 8.19 -14.99 13.80
C PRO A 7 8.40 -15.04 12.28
N GLY A 8 9.63 -15.31 11.84
CA GLY A 8 10.00 -15.43 10.41
C GLY A 8 10.51 -14.13 9.75
N THR A 9 10.46 -13.00 10.45
CA THR A 9 11.10 -11.74 10.04
C THR A 9 11.99 -11.30 11.21
N GLY A 10 13.30 -11.14 11.02
CA GLY A 10 14.24 -10.83 12.11
C GLY A 10 13.89 -9.58 12.93
N THR A 11 14.73 -9.22 13.89
CA THR A 11 14.55 -8.13 14.89
C THR A 11 14.47 -6.70 14.32
N GLY A 12 14.24 -6.52 13.02
CA GLY A 12 14.09 -5.22 12.38
C GLY A 12 12.67 -4.65 12.49
N ASN A 13 12.55 -3.32 12.43
CA ASN A 13 11.24 -2.68 12.33
C ASN A 13 10.55 -3.12 11.02
N ILE A 14 9.46 -3.89 11.15
CA ILE A 14 8.71 -4.42 10.01
C ILE A 14 7.71 -3.42 9.42
N LEU A 15 7.40 -2.33 10.14
CA LEU A 15 6.38 -1.37 9.75
C LEU A 15 6.65 -0.74 8.37
N PRO A 16 7.88 -0.36 8.00
CA PRO A 16 8.16 0.18 6.67
C PRO A 16 7.77 -0.77 5.55
N LYS A 17 8.02 -2.08 5.72
CA LYS A 17 7.66 -3.09 4.71
C LYS A 17 6.14 -3.10 4.46
N TYR A 18 5.35 -3.09 5.52
CA TYR A 18 3.88 -3.12 5.40
C TYR A 18 3.30 -1.79 4.95
N ALA A 19 3.79 -0.67 5.49
CA ALA A 19 3.36 0.65 5.09
C ALA A 19 3.62 0.88 3.60
N SER A 20 4.83 0.59 3.10
CA SER A 20 5.14 0.73 1.68
C SER A 20 4.28 -0.17 0.79
N ALA A 21 3.96 -1.40 1.21
CA ALA A 21 3.13 -2.33 0.43
C ALA A 21 1.67 -1.87 0.27
N THR A 22 1.14 -1.11 1.23
CA THR A 22 -0.21 -0.55 1.18
C THR A 22 -0.25 0.92 0.73
N GLY A 23 0.92 1.50 0.45
CA GLY A 23 1.08 2.90 0.11
C GLY A 23 0.94 3.88 1.27
N GLY A 24 1.06 3.38 2.50
CA GLY A 24 1.19 4.19 3.71
C GLY A 24 2.64 4.63 3.97
N GLU A 25 2.80 5.46 5.00
CA GLU A 25 4.07 6.04 5.43
C GLU A 25 4.27 5.78 6.94
N VAL A 26 5.53 5.60 7.36
CA VAL A 26 5.89 5.41 8.76
C VAL A 26 6.47 6.71 9.31
N PHE A 27 5.83 7.26 10.34
CA PHE A 27 6.35 8.39 11.10
C PHE A 27 7.04 7.86 12.35
N SER A 28 8.29 8.25 12.58
CA SER A 28 9.13 7.73 13.68
C SER A 28 9.37 8.75 14.79
N GLU A 29 8.91 9.98 14.57
CA GLU A 29 9.12 11.14 15.41
C GLU A 29 7.99 11.28 16.45
N PHE A 30 8.38 11.38 17.73
CA PHE A 30 7.44 11.48 18.85
C PHE A 30 7.24 12.92 19.38
N SER A 31 7.73 13.93 18.66
CA SER A 31 7.51 15.32 19.06
C SER A 31 6.09 15.76 18.68
N LYS A 32 5.49 16.62 19.51
CA LYS A 32 4.15 17.18 19.25
C LYS A 32 4.06 17.81 17.85
N GLN A 33 5.09 18.55 17.46
CA GLN A 33 5.18 19.20 16.15
C GLN A 33 5.25 18.18 15.00
N ALA A 34 5.95 17.06 15.20
CA ALA A 34 5.99 16.00 14.19
C ALA A 34 4.64 15.28 14.05
N ILE A 35 3.96 15.03 15.17
CA ILE A 35 2.60 14.47 15.17
C ILE A 35 1.63 15.40 14.43
N GLU A 36 1.65 16.70 14.70
CA GLU A 36 0.80 17.70 14.01
C GLU A 36 1.07 17.74 12.49
N LYS A 37 2.35 17.65 12.08
CA LYS A 37 2.72 17.55 10.66
C LYS A 37 2.22 16.25 10.03
N ALA A 38 2.36 15.12 10.72
CA ALA A 38 1.89 13.82 10.25
C ALA A 38 0.37 13.83 10.02
N TYR A 39 -0.41 14.39 10.96
CA TYR A 39 -1.86 14.56 10.80
C TYR A 39 -2.23 15.39 9.56
N SER A 40 -1.49 16.47 9.32
CA SER A 40 -1.70 17.31 8.14
C SER A 40 -1.37 16.55 6.85
N ALA A 41 -0.29 15.77 6.83
CA ALA A 41 0.11 14.94 5.70
C ALA A 41 -0.91 13.84 5.39
N VAL A 42 -1.40 13.11 6.40
CA VAL A 42 -2.39 12.05 6.26
C VAL A 42 -3.69 12.59 5.63
N THR A 43 -4.12 13.79 6.02
CA THR A 43 -5.31 14.43 5.45
C THR A 43 -5.14 14.70 3.95
N ASN A 44 -3.94 15.08 3.50
CA ASN A 44 -3.64 15.26 2.09
C ASN A 44 -3.66 13.95 1.31
N VAL A 45 -3.18 12.85 1.90
CA VAL A 45 -3.25 11.51 1.29
C VAL A 45 -4.70 11.06 1.17
N ALA A 46 -5.50 11.20 2.22
CA ALA A 46 -6.90 10.77 2.24
C ALA A 46 -7.76 11.45 1.15
N ARG A 47 -7.50 12.73 0.85
CA ARG A 47 -8.21 13.46 -0.23
C ARG A 47 -7.84 13.00 -1.64
N ASN A 48 -6.67 12.40 -1.81
CA ASN A 48 -6.14 11.97 -3.11
C ASN A 48 -6.20 10.44 -3.28
N GLN A 49 -7.06 9.77 -2.53
CA GLN A 49 -7.30 8.35 -2.67
C GLN A 49 -8.40 8.09 -3.69
N TYR A 50 -8.12 7.20 -4.64
CA TYR A 50 -9.04 6.84 -5.72
C TYR A 50 -9.26 5.33 -5.75
N THR A 51 -10.52 4.93 -5.96
CA THR A 51 -10.88 3.53 -6.22
C THR A 51 -10.97 3.33 -7.72
N LEU A 52 -10.10 2.49 -8.27
CA LEU A 52 -10.08 2.15 -9.70
C LEU A 52 -10.68 0.75 -9.90
N GLY A 53 -11.69 0.64 -10.76
CA GLY A 53 -12.25 -0.63 -11.21
C GLY A 53 -11.75 -0.99 -12.60
N TYR A 54 -11.36 -2.25 -12.80
CA TYR A 54 -11.05 -2.80 -14.11
C TYR A 54 -11.62 -4.22 -14.21
N TYR A 55 -11.96 -4.63 -15.43
CA TYR A 55 -12.40 -5.98 -15.73
C TYR A 55 -11.28 -6.72 -16.45
N THR A 56 -10.85 -7.86 -15.92
CA THR A 56 -10.00 -8.77 -16.67
C THR A 56 -10.86 -9.65 -17.57
N GLN A 57 -10.46 -9.81 -18.83
CA GLN A 57 -11.09 -10.80 -19.70
C GLN A 57 -10.64 -12.22 -19.30
N GLY A 58 -11.64 -13.07 -19.05
CA GLY A 58 -11.63 -14.54 -19.01
C GLY A 58 -10.29 -15.27 -18.99
N THR A 59 -9.57 -15.22 -17.87
CA THR A 59 -8.45 -16.14 -17.64
C THR A 59 -8.60 -16.75 -16.26
N LEU A 60 -8.99 -18.02 -16.23
CA LEU A 60 -8.87 -18.93 -15.10
C LEU A 60 -7.38 -19.15 -14.82
N ALA A 61 -6.73 -18.15 -14.25
CA ALA A 61 -5.30 -18.21 -13.96
C ALA A 61 -5.14 -18.15 -12.45
N GLU A 62 -4.50 -19.13 -11.84
CA GLU A 62 -4.14 -19.07 -10.41
C GLU A 62 -2.90 -18.20 -10.15
N ASN A 63 -2.30 -17.67 -11.22
CA ASN A 63 -1.07 -16.90 -11.15
C ASN A 63 -1.29 -15.48 -10.61
N TYR A 64 -0.26 -14.96 -9.95
CA TYR A 64 -0.18 -13.57 -9.52
C TYR A 64 -0.26 -12.62 -10.73
N ARG A 65 -0.95 -11.50 -10.55
CA ARG A 65 -1.14 -10.48 -11.58
C ARG A 65 -0.63 -9.14 -11.07
N ASP A 66 0.33 -8.57 -11.80
CA ASP A 66 0.83 -7.23 -11.52
C ASP A 66 -0.21 -6.16 -11.84
N ILE A 67 -0.23 -5.10 -11.03
CA ILE A 67 -1.03 -3.90 -11.27
C ILE A 67 -0.08 -2.72 -11.46
N GLU A 68 -0.20 -2.04 -12.60
CA GLU A 68 0.50 -0.80 -12.88
C GLU A 68 -0.52 0.33 -13.12
N VAL A 69 -0.39 1.43 -12.38
CA VAL A 69 -1.22 2.63 -12.55
C VAL A 69 -0.37 3.73 -13.16
N ARG A 70 -0.74 4.17 -14.37
CA ARG A 70 -0.07 5.28 -15.07
C ARG A 70 -0.96 6.52 -15.05
N VAL A 71 -0.36 7.68 -14.76
CA VAL A 71 -1.04 8.98 -14.79
C VAL A 71 -0.39 9.88 -15.84
N GLY A 72 -1.20 10.64 -16.57
CA GLY A 72 -0.69 11.54 -17.62
C GLY A 72 -0.08 12.84 -17.08
N ARG A 73 -0.34 13.19 -15.81
CA ARG A 73 0.15 14.42 -15.19
C ARG A 73 1.55 14.22 -14.60
N ALA A 74 2.51 15.01 -15.08
CA ALA A 74 3.88 15.02 -14.55
C ALA A 74 3.95 15.60 -13.12
N GLY A 75 5.00 15.22 -12.39
CA GLY A 75 5.28 15.71 -11.03
C GLY A 75 4.45 15.07 -9.92
N LEU A 76 3.73 13.99 -10.20
CA LEU A 76 2.96 13.24 -9.20
C LEU A 76 3.73 12.00 -8.73
N ARG A 77 3.62 11.70 -7.44
CA ARG A 77 3.99 10.40 -6.89
C ARG A 77 2.74 9.51 -6.92
N VAL A 78 2.79 8.44 -7.69
CA VAL A 78 1.70 7.46 -7.77
C VAL A 78 2.06 6.26 -6.92
N THR A 79 1.15 5.89 -6.03
CA THR A 79 1.26 4.68 -5.23
C THR A 79 0.04 3.82 -5.49
N ALA A 80 0.26 2.56 -5.84
CA ALA A 80 -0.79 1.61 -6.15
C ALA A 80 -0.47 0.25 -5.53
N LYS A 81 -1.48 -0.61 -5.40
CA LYS A 81 -1.28 -2.01 -5.03
C LYS A 81 -0.36 -2.66 -6.06
N ALA A 82 0.62 -3.44 -5.60
CA ALA A 82 1.56 -4.12 -6.50
C ALA A 82 0.88 -5.15 -7.44
N GLY A 83 -0.22 -5.75 -6.99
CA GLY A 83 -0.89 -6.80 -7.74
C GLY A 83 -1.89 -7.58 -6.90
N TYR A 84 -2.36 -8.70 -7.45
CA TYR A 84 -3.37 -9.53 -6.82
C TYR A 84 -3.32 -10.98 -7.33
N TYR A 85 -3.78 -11.90 -6.49
CA TYR A 85 -4.17 -13.23 -6.92
C TYR A 85 -5.68 -13.21 -7.22
N PRO A 86 -6.12 -13.66 -8.40
CA PRO A 86 -7.54 -13.79 -8.69
C PRO A 86 -8.15 -14.91 -7.83
N LEU A 87 -9.45 -14.81 -7.57
CA LEU A 87 -10.16 -15.87 -6.88
C LEU A 87 -10.19 -17.13 -7.77
N PRO A 88 -10.01 -18.33 -7.19
CA PRO A 88 -10.18 -19.56 -7.93
C PRO A 88 -11.61 -19.62 -8.50
N PRO A 89 -11.83 -20.31 -9.63
CA PRO A 89 -13.18 -20.48 -10.16
C PRO A 89 -14.09 -21.00 -9.06
N GLY A 90 -15.16 -20.26 -8.77
CA GLY A 90 -16.21 -20.75 -7.87
C GLY A 90 -16.70 -22.09 -8.40
N ARG A 91 -16.80 -23.10 -7.54
CA ARG A 91 -17.52 -24.33 -7.90
C ARG A 91 -18.94 -23.93 -8.30
N GLN A 92 -19.30 -24.13 -9.56
CA GLN A 92 -20.69 -24.11 -10.00
C GLN A 92 -21.37 -25.43 -9.67
#